data_AF-A0A7C7UTQ4-F1
#
_entry.id   AF-A0A7C7UTQ4-F1
#
_cell.length_a   1.000
_cell.length_b   1.000
_cell.length_c   1.000
_cell.angle_alpha   90.00
_cell.angle_beta   90.00
_cell.angle_gamma   90.00
#
_symmetry.space_group_name_H-M   'P 1'
#
loop_
_entity.id
_entity.type
_entity.pdbx_description
1 polymer ?
#
loop_
_entity_poly.entity_id
_entity_poly.type
_entity_poly.pdbx_seq_one_letter_code
_entity_poly.pdbx_strand_id
1 'polypeptide(L)' 'ECMIDTVVRVPEKPLEVLRGIHSFDPCLACSTHLYNEKGEEIANVRVQGACI' A
#
# COMPACT_ATOMS: atom_id res chain seq x y z
N GLU A 1 -9.30 -0.58 -0.65
CA GLU A 1 -10.50 -0.15 -1.41
C GLU A 1 -10.23 0.01 -2.90
N CYS A 2 -9.20 0.74 -3.33
CA CYS A 2 -8.90 1.04 -4.74
C CYS A 2 -8.61 -0.16 -5.68
N MET A 3 -8.59 -1.40 -5.17
CA MET A 3 -8.33 -2.61 -5.95
C MET A 3 -9.47 -3.62 -5.88
N ILE A 4 -10.55 -3.28 -5.17
CA ILE A 4 -11.76 -4.09 -5.14
C ILE A 4 -12.36 -4.00 -6.56
N ASP A 5 -12.75 -5.14 -7.11
CA ASP A 5 -13.28 -5.30 -8.48
C ASP A 5 -12.28 -5.10 -9.64
N THR A 6 -10.97 -5.01 -9.36
CA THR A 6 -9.97 -4.99 -10.44
C THR A 6 -9.95 -6.32 -11.20
N VAL A 7 -10.23 -6.26 -12.50
CA VAL A 7 -10.16 -7.44 -13.39
C VAL A 7 -8.71 -7.87 -13.55
N VAL A 8 -8.40 -9.11 -13.14
CA VAL A 8 -7.10 -9.73 -13.34
C VAL A 8 -7.20 -10.67 -14.54
N ARG A 9 -6.54 -10.33 -15.65
CA ARG A 9 -6.64 -11.12 -16.88
C ARG A 9 -5.89 -12.46 -16.79
N VAL A 10 -4.75 -12.49 -16.09
CA VAL A 10 -3.93 -13.69 -15.89
C VAL A 10 -3.65 -13.85 -14.40
N PRO A 11 -4.35 -14.74 -13.69
CA PRO A 11 -4.21 -14.87 -12.23
C PRO A 11 -2.80 -15.22 -11.77
N GLU A 12 -2.05 -16.01 -12.54
CA GLU A 12 -0.66 -16.38 -12.25
C GLU A 12 0.33 -15.20 -12.38
N LYS A 13 -0.08 -14.13 -13.07
CA LYS A 13 0.73 -12.92 -13.32
C LYS A 13 -0.13 -11.66 -13.14
N PRO A 14 -0.42 -11.26 -11.89
CA PRO A 14 -1.38 -10.19 -11.58
C PRO A 14 -0.76 -8.79 -11.80
N LEU A 15 -0.53 -8.44 -13.06
CA LEU A 15 0.07 -7.15 -13.45
C LEU A 15 -0.80 -5.97 -13.01
N GLU A 16 -2.12 -6.12 -13.05
CA GLU A 16 -3.08 -5.10 -12.69
C GLU A 16 -2.98 -4.73 -11.20
N VAL A 17 -2.77 -5.73 -10.34
CA VAL A 17 -2.55 -5.53 -8.91
C VAL A 17 -1.24 -4.79 -8.67
N LEU A 18 -0.15 -5.20 -9.33
CA LEU A 18 1.15 -4.52 -9.21
C LEU A 18 1.06 -3.06 -9.66
N ARG A 19 0.32 -2.76 -10.74
CA ARG A 19 0.11 -1.36 -11.20
C ARG A 19 -0.61 -0.53 -10.15
N GLY A 20 -1.64 -1.07 -9.52
CA GLY A 20 -2.35 -0.36 -8.44
C GLY A 20 -1.50 -0.20 -7.18
N ILE A 21 -0.65 -1.18 -6.84
CA ILE A 21 0.21 -1.08 -5.64
C ILE A 21 1.23 0.02 -5.87
N HIS A 22 1.89 0.02 -7.04
CA HIS A 22 2.91 1.01 -7.38
C HIS A 22 2.36 2.43 -7.55
N SER A 23 1.06 2.64 -7.81
CA SER A 23 0.50 3.99 -7.87
C SER A 23 0.51 4.72 -6.52
N PHE A 24 0.64 3.99 -5.42
CA PHE A 24 0.77 4.57 -4.08
C PHE A 24 2.23 4.80 -3.64
N ASP A 25 3.20 4.44 -4.49
CA ASP A 25 4.64 4.44 -4.17
C ASP A 25 4.95 3.84 -2.77
N PRO A 26 4.59 2.57 -2.52
CA PRO A 26 4.59 2.01 -1.18
C PRO A 26 6.02 1.73 -0.72
N CYS A 27 6.47 2.48 0.29
CA CYS A 27 7.74 2.23 0.95
C CYS A 27 7.55 1.46 2.26
N LEU A 28 7.93 0.18 2.26
CA LEU A 28 7.81 -0.68 3.44
C LEU A 28 8.74 -0.24 4.59
N ALA A 29 9.94 0.26 4.28
CA ALA A 29 10.84 0.79 5.30
C ALA A 29 10.22 1.99 6.02
N CYS A 30 9.60 2.91 5.28
CA CYS A 30 8.88 4.03 5.88
C CYS A 30 7.73 3.56 6.76
N SER A 31 7.00 2.50 6.38
CA SER A 31 5.92 1.95 7.23
C SER A 31 6.43 1.30 8.51
N THR A 32 7.57 0.60 8.47
CA THR A 32 8.10 -0.10 9.66
C THR A 32 8.85 0.83 10.60
N HIS A 33 9.50 1.88 10.08
CA HIS A 33 10.23 2.86 10.90
C HIS A 33 9.30 3.75 11.74
N LEU A 34 7.98 3.66 11.56
CA LEU A 34 7.00 4.26 12.45
C LEU A 34 6.84 3.49 13.77
N TYR A 35 7.43 2.30 13.90
CA TYR A 35 7.37 1.46 15.10
C TYR A 35 8.75 1.32 15.74
N ASN A 36 8.78 1.27 17.07
CA ASN A 36 10.01 1.01 17.81
C ASN A 36 10.32 -0.50 17.90
N GLU A 37 11.47 -0.85 18.47
CA GLU A 37 11.89 -2.25 18.65
C GLU A 37 10.93 -3.10 19.49
N LYS A 38 10.09 -2.46 20.31
CA LYS A 38 9.05 -3.11 21.12
C LYS A 38 7.71 -3.21 20.39
N GLY A 39 7.62 -2.70 19.16
CA GLY A 39 6.41 -2.68 18.35
C GLY A 39 5.43 -1.56 18.69
N GLU A 40 5.83 -0.57 19.50
CA GLU A 40 5.00 0.59 19.83
C GLU A 40 5.06 1.62 18.70
N GLU A 41 3.90 2.18 18.33
CA GLU A 41 3.78 3.21 17.29
C GLU A 41 4.38 4.53 17.80
N ILE A 42 5.43 5.01 17.12
CA ILE A 42 6.15 6.24 17.46
C ILE A 42 5.45 7.45 16.83
N ALA A 43 4.88 7.29 15.64
CA ALA A 43 4.23 8.37 14.90
C ALA A 43 3.12 7.87 13.98
N ASN A 44 1.98 8.56 14.00
CA ASN A 44 0.85 8.30 13.11
C ASN A 44 0.84 9.34 11.98
N VAL A 45 0.99 8.87 10.74
CA VAL A 45 0.97 9.75 9.56
C VAL A 45 -0.27 9.43 8.73
N ARG A 46 -1.16 10.42 8.59
CA ARG A 46 -2.34 10.32 7.72
C ARG A 46 -2.06 11.00 6.39
N VAL A 47 -1.96 10.21 5.34
CA VAL A 47 -1.92 10.73 3.96
C VAL A 47 -3.34 11.03 3.49
N GLN A 48 -3.62 12.29 3.15
CA GLN A 48 -4.87 12.69 2.48
C GLN A 48 -4.76 12.30 0.99
N GLY A 49 -4.89 11.01 0.71
CA GLY A 49 -5.00 10.51 -0.66
C GLY A 49 -6.42 10.74 -1.16
N ALA A 50 -6.65 11.81 -1.90
CA ALA A 50 -7.87 11.97 -2.68
C ALA A 50 -7.83 11.01 -3.88
N CYS A 51 -8.29 9.79 -3.67
CA CYS A 51 -8.80 8.96 -4.76
C CYS A 51 -10.33 9.05 -4.68
N ILE A 52 -10.87 10.00 -5.44
CA ILE A 52 -12.30 10.10 -5.77
C ILE A 52 -12.58 9.12 -6.91
#